data_AF-A0A645IGJ8-F1
#
_entry.id   AF-A0A645IGJ8-F1
#
_cell.length_a   1.000
_cell.length_b   1.000
_cell.length_c   1.000
_cell.angle_alpha   90.00
_cell.angle_beta   90.00
_cell.angle_gamma   90.00
#
_symmetry.space_group_name_H-M   'P 1'
#
loop_
_entity.id
_entity.type
_entity.pdbx_description
1 polymer ?
#
loop_
_entity_poly.entity_id
_entity_poly.type
_entity_poly.pdbx_seq_one_letter_code
_entity_poly.pdbx_strand_id
1 'polypeptide(L)'
;MSLTDARRTGIDAQIRLSTQLSGTSGARLIGPFGEVTLEQGIIAAARHLHISPEEAATMDLREGEAVCIETAGVRGLIFKNVIVRIDDLYTAELHIDTDEANAAGLKNGDETEIIFNL
;
A
#
# COMPACT_ATOMS: atom_id res chain seq x y z
N MET A 1 0.50 8.17 3.27
CA MET A 1 1.70 8.57 4.04
C MET A 1 2.23 7.35 4.79
N SER A 2 3.43 7.38 5.38
CA SER A 2 3.86 6.32 6.31
C SER A 2 3.42 6.61 7.75
N LEU A 3 3.45 5.61 8.62
CA LEU A 3 3.14 5.80 10.05
C LEU A 3 4.22 6.61 10.76
N THR A 4 5.47 6.57 10.30
CA THR A 4 6.53 7.46 10.78
C THR A 4 6.18 8.92 10.51
N ASP A 5 5.67 9.25 9.33
CA ASP A 5 5.22 10.61 9.03
C ASP A 5 4.05 11.02 9.93
N ALA A 6 3.10 10.11 10.16
CA ALA A 6 1.93 10.37 11.01
C ALA A 6 2.34 10.71 12.45
N ARG A 7 3.32 9.97 12.99
CA ARG A 7 3.92 10.27 14.30
C ARG A 7 4.60 11.65 14.32
N ARG A 8 5.27 12.04 13.25
CA ARG A 8 5.97 13.33 13.17
C ARG A 8 5.00 14.51 13.07
N THR A 9 3.90 14.35 12.35
CA THR A 9 2.89 15.41 12.16
C THR A 9 1.86 15.46 13.28
N GLY A 10 1.74 14.39 14.08
CA GLY A 10 0.71 14.24 15.11
C GLY A 10 -0.68 13.92 14.54
N ILE A 11 -0.78 13.58 13.25
CA ILE A 11 -2.03 13.18 12.62
C ILE A 11 -2.30 11.71 12.95
N ASP A 12 -3.53 11.39 13.35
CA ASP A 12 -3.99 10.01 13.51
C ASP A 12 -4.30 9.38 12.15
N ALA A 13 -3.27 8.87 11.49
CA ALA A 13 -3.40 8.23 10.19
C ALA A 13 -3.76 6.75 10.35
N GLN A 14 -4.96 6.39 9.91
CA GLN A 14 -5.44 5.00 9.92
C GLN A 14 -4.88 4.24 8.70
N ILE A 15 -4.56 2.95 8.87
CA ILE A 15 -4.15 2.06 7.77
C ILE A 15 -5.38 1.73 6.93
N ARG A 16 -5.42 2.16 5.67
CA ARG A 16 -6.57 1.96 4.77
C ARG A 16 -6.18 1.87 3.30
N LEU A 17 -7.08 1.32 2.49
CA LEU A 17 -7.01 1.43 1.04
C LEU A 17 -7.38 2.86 0.60
N SER A 18 -6.88 3.26 -0.57
CA SER A 18 -7.16 4.59 -1.15
C SER A 18 -8.64 4.85 -1.42
N THR A 19 -9.46 3.80 -1.52
CA THR A 19 -10.92 3.88 -1.71
C THR A 19 -11.69 4.10 -0.40
N GLN A 20 -11.05 4.02 0.76
CA GLN A 20 -11.71 4.00 2.08
C GLN A 20 -11.43 5.25 2.91
N LEU A 21 -11.82 6.43 2.41
CA LEU A 21 -11.47 7.71 3.04
C LEU A 21 -12.48 8.23 4.08
N SER A 22 -13.69 7.65 4.15
CA SER A 22 -14.74 8.16 5.05
C SER A 22 -14.34 8.06 6.52
N GLY A 23 -14.47 9.17 7.26
CA GLY A 23 -14.15 9.21 8.70
C GLY A 23 -12.66 9.12 9.02
N THR A 24 -11.80 9.40 8.04
CA THR A 24 -10.36 9.57 8.26
C THR A 24 -10.05 10.99 8.70
N SER A 25 -8.88 11.20 9.30
CA SER A 25 -8.42 12.54 9.63
C SER A 25 -8.24 13.40 8.39
N GLY A 26 -8.51 14.69 8.56
CA GLY A 26 -8.20 15.74 7.62
C GLY A 26 -6.79 16.31 7.80
N ALA A 27 -6.42 17.24 6.93
CA ALA A 27 -5.23 18.08 7.09
C ALA A 27 -5.39 19.37 6.29
N ARG A 28 -4.61 20.38 6.65
CA ARG A 28 -4.48 21.58 5.85
C ARG A 28 -3.36 21.40 4.82
N LEU A 29 -3.72 21.48 3.54
CA LEU A 29 -2.79 21.43 2.42
C LEU A 29 -2.39 22.87 2.05
N ILE A 30 -1.12 23.19 2.22
CA ILE A 30 -0.57 24.53 1.96
C ILE A 30 0.30 24.44 0.71
N GLY A 31 -0.10 25.16 -0.35
CA GLY A 31 0.66 25.31 -1.58
C GLY A 31 1.28 26.70 -1.70
N PRO A 32 2.09 26.95 -2.76
CA PRO A 32 2.78 28.22 -2.95
C PRO A 32 1.85 29.44 -3.13
N PHE A 33 0.57 29.21 -3.46
CA PHE A 33 -0.40 30.27 -3.78
C PHE A 33 -1.67 30.24 -2.93
N GLY A 34 -1.70 29.45 -1.85
CA GLY A 34 -2.87 29.36 -0.97
C GLY A 34 -2.91 28.08 -0.15
N GLU A 35 -4.00 27.92 0.59
CA GLU A 35 -4.25 26.74 1.41
C GLU A 35 -5.68 26.23 1.25
N VAL A 36 -5.86 24.93 1.46
CA VAL A 36 -7.18 24.28 1.55
C VAL A 36 -7.19 23.37 2.77
N THR A 37 -8.25 23.44 3.55
CA THR A 37 -8.49 22.49 4.66
C THR A 37 -9.30 21.32 4.13
N LEU A 38 -8.75 20.12 4.25
CA LEU A 38 -9.45 18.87 4.01
C LEU A 38 -9.98 18.37 5.35
N GLU A 39 -11.28 18.07 5.42
CA GLU A 39 -11.91 17.51 6.63
C GLU A 39 -11.60 16.01 6.82
N GLN A 40 -11.25 15.32 5.72
CA GLN A 40 -10.90 13.90 5.69
C GLN A 40 -9.95 13.62 4.52
N GLY A 41 -9.30 12.45 4.54
CA GLY A 41 -8.52 11.93 3.41
C GLY A 41 -7.11 11.48 3.77
N ILE A 42 -6.66 11.66 5.01
CA ILE A 42 -5.32 11.25 5.43
C ILE A 42 -5.33 9.79 5.90
N ILE A 43 -4.50 8.97 5.25
CA ILE A 43 -4.34 7.54 5.54
C ILE A 43 -2.86 7.13 5.53
N ALA A 44 -2.54 6.15 6.36
CA ALA A 44 -1.40 5.28 6.11
C ALA A 44 -1.81 4.25 5.06
N ALA A 45 -1.00 4.08 4.02
CA ALA A 45 -1.41 3.23 2.90
C ALA A 45 -1.42 1.77 3.34
N ALA A 46 -2.56 1.08 3.20
CA ALA A 46 -2.60 -0.36 3.31
C ALA A 46 -1.90 -0.97 2.09
N ARG A 47 -0.98 -1.90 2.31
CA ARG A 47 -0.29 -2.64 1.24
C ARG A 47 -1.27 -3.38 0.34
N HIS A 48 -1.00 -3.33 -0.96
CA HIS A 48 -1.83 -3.95 -1.98
C HIS A 48 -1.02 -4.32 -3.21
N LEU A 49 -1.51 -5.31 -3.95
CA LEU A 49 -0.97 -5.73 -5.24
C LEU A 49 -1.88 -5.18 -6.33
N HIS A 50 -1.34 -4.31 -7.17
CA HIS A 50 -1.96 -4.03 -8.47
C HIS A 50 -1.61 -5.16 -9.43
N ILE A 51 -2.57 -5.59 -10.24
CA ILE A 51 -2.37 -6.66 -11.23
C ILE A 51 -3.41 -6.54 -12.35
N SER A 52 -3.06 -6.89 -13.59
CA SER A 52 -4.04 -6.91 -14.69
C SER A 52 -4.98 -8.13 -14.58
N PRO A 53 -6.15 -8.12 -15.24
CA PRO A 53 -7.04 -9.30 -15.28
C PRO A 53 -6.38 -10.55 -15.88
N GLU A 54 -5.49 -10.39 -16.86
CA GLU A 54 -4.78 -11.50 -17.51
C GLU A 54 -3.77 -12.16 -16.57
N GLU A 55 -2.96 -11.36 -15.88
CA GLU A 55 -2.01 -11.84 -14.89
C GLU A 55 -2.72 -12.47 -13.69
N ALA A 56 -3.81 -11.85 -13.21
CA ALA A 56 -4.62 -12.39 -12.12
C ALA A 56 -5.23 -13.74 -12.47
N ALA A 57 -5.79 -13.89 -13.69
CA ALA A 57 -6.32 -15.16 -14.16
C ALA A 57 -5.23 -16.25 -14.25
N THR A 58 -4.01 -15.88 -14.65
CA THR A 58 -2.86 -16.80 -14.71
C THR A 58 -2.46 -17.31 -13.33
N MET A 59 -2.64 -16.49 -12.30
CA MET A 59 -2.29 -16.79 -10.90
C MET A 59 -3.49 -17.29 -10.05
N ASP A 60 -4.66 -17.48 -10.65
CA ASP A 60 -5.94 -17.78 -9.97
C ASP A 60 -6.29 -16.78 -8.85
N LEU A 61 -5.97 -15.51 -9.08
CA LEU A 61 -6.21 -14.42 -8.15
C LEU A 61 -7.56 -13.74 -8.37
N ARG A 62 -8.14 -13.18 -7.29
CA ARG A 62 -9.46 -12.56 -7.24
C ARG A 62 -9.42 -11.17 -6.63
N GLU A 63 -10.27 -10.29 -7.14
CA GLU A 63 -10.44 -8.93 -6.63
C GLU A 63 -10.74 -8.94 -5.12
N GLY A 64 -9.96 -8.16 -4.37
CA GLY A 64 -10.13 -7.97 -2.94
C GLY A 64 -9.67 -9.14 -2.05
N GLU A 65 -9.13 -10.22 -2.63
CA GLU A 65 -8.57 -11.28 -1.81
C GLU A 65 -7.27 -10.85 -1.13
N ALA A 66 -6.92 -11.53 -0.04
CA ALA A 66 -5.70 -11.29 0.70
C ALA A 66 -4.67 -12.37 0.38
N VAL A 67 -3.51 -11.96 -0.15
CA VAL A 67 -2.37 -12.84 -0.42
C VAL A 67 -1.21 -12.58 0.54
N CYS A 68 -0.23 -13.48 0.49
CA CYS A 68 1.06 -13.32 1.15
C CYS A 68 2.15 -13.08 0.11
N ILE A 69 3.06 -12.14 0.41
CA ILE A 69 4.21 -11.86 -0.44
C ILE A 69 5.49 -12.03 0.37
N GLU A 70 6.39 -12.88 -0.13
CA GLU A 70 7.73 -13.06 0.39
C GLU A 70 8.72 -12.11 -0.28
N THR A 71 9.65 -11.61 0.52
CA THR A 71 10.71 -10.68 0.11
C THR A 71 12.06 -11.31 0.40
N ALA A 72 13.02 -11.11 -0.50
CA ALA A 72 14.36 -11.66 -0.37
C ALA A 72 15.29 -10.75 0.46
N GLY A 73 16.54 -11.19 0.65
CA GLY A 73 17.61 -10.39 1.25
C GLY A 73 17.75 -10.54 2.76
N VAL A 74 18.68 -9.77 3.35
CA VAL A 74 19.06 -9.90 4.77
C VAL A 74 17.96 -9.52 5.75
N ARG A 75 16.96 -8.76 5.29
CA ARG A 75 15.74 -8.41 6.02
C ARG A 75 14.49 -9.06 5.41
N GLY A 76 14.69 -10.18 4.70
CA GLY A 76 13.61 -10.94 4.08
C GLY A 76 12.49 -11.24 5.07
N LEU A 77 11.27 -11.05 4.60
CA LEU A 77 10.05 -11.14 5.39
C LEU A 77 8.88 -11.60 4.52
N ILE A 78 7.80 -11.99 5.19
CA ILE A 78 6.52 -12.28 4.55
C ILE A 78 5.51 -11.21 4.96
N PHE A 79 5.07 -10.44 3.97
CA PHE A 79 3.93 -9.55 4.12
C PHE A 79 2.63 -10.34 4.01
N LYS A 80 1.86 -10.39 5.09
CA LYS A 80 0.51 -10.95 5.09
C LYS A 80 -0.53 -9.87 4.82
N ASN A 81 -1.72 -10.28 4.37
CA ASN A 81 -2.85 -9.37 4.12
C ASN A 81 -2.53 -8.32 3.05
N VAL A 82 -1.84 -8.72 1.98
CA VAL A 82 -1.69 -7.88 0.79
C VAL A 82 -2.97 -8.01 -0.03
N ILE A 83 -3.71 -6.91 -0.19
CA ILE A 83 -4.99 -6.95 -0.90
C ILE A 83 -4.76 -6.91 -2.41
N VAL A 84 -5.31 -7.87 -3.14
CA VAL A 84 -5.27 -7.89 -4.61
C VAL A 84 -6.26 -6.87 -5.18
N ARG A 85 -5.81 -6.09 -6.15
CA ARG A 85 -6.59 -5.09 -6.87
C ARG A 85 -6.35 -5.25 -8.37
N ILE A 86 -7.43 -5.55 -9.08
CA ILE A 86 -7.45 -5.91 -10.49
C ILE A 86 -8.05 -4.74 -11.29
N ASP A 87 -7.30 -4.25 -12.28
CA ASP A 87 -7.76 -3.21 -13.21
C ASP A 87 -7.02 -3.34 -14.55
N ASP A 88 -7.67 -2.99 -15.66
CA ASP A 88 -7.08 -3.05 -17.01
C ASP A 88 -5.88 -2.10 -17.19
N LEU A 89 -5.75 -1.09 -16.32
CA LEU A 89 -4.65 -0.13 -16.32
C LEU A 89 -3.48 -0.56 -15.44
N TYR A 90 -3.57 -1.71 -14.77
CA TYR A 90 -2.56 -2.19 -13.84
C TYR A 90 -1.60 -3.19 -14.49
N THR A 91 -0.44 -3.32 -13.87
CA THR A 91 0.53 -4.40 -14.06
C THR A 91 0.89 -4.93 -12.68
N ALA A 92 1.37 -6.18 -12.60
CA ALA A 92 1.80 -6.79 -11.34
C ALA A 92 2.82 -5.90 -10.59
N GLU A 93 2.37 -5.21 -9.55
CA GLU A 93 3.19 -4.29 -8.76
C GLU A 93 2.71 -4.26 -7.30
N LEU A 94 3.62 -4.61 -6.38
CA LEU A 94 3.37 -4.48 -4.95
C LEU A 94 3.56 -3.02 -4.52
N HIS A 95 2.48 -2.42 -4.01
CA HIS A 95 2.50 -1.10 -3.42
C HIS A 95 2.59 -1.22 -1.90
N ILE A 96 3.71 -0.77 -1.33
CA ILE A 96 3.99 -0.66 0.10
C ILE A 96 4.50 0.74 0.43
N ASP A 97 4.38 1.17 1.68
CA ASP A 97 4.93 2.45 2.09
C ASP A 97 6.44 2.39 2.40
N THR A 98 7.04 3.54 2.69
CA THR A 98 8.47 3.64 2.98
C THR A 98 8.88 2.99 4.30
N ASP A 99 8.00 2.90 5.30
CA ASP A 99 8.30 2.20 6.55
C ASP A 99 8.38 0.69 6.29
N GLU A 100 7.44 0.15 5.50
CA GLU A 100 7.39 -1.26 5.10
C GLU A 100 8.59 -1.63 4.21
N ALA A 101 8.91 -0.83 3.19
CA ALA A 101 10.06 -1.07 2.32
C ALA A 101 11.37 -1.06 3.11
N ASN A 102 11.56 -0.09 4.01
CA ASN A 102 12.74 -0.05 4.90
C ASN A 102 12.80 -1.26 5.84
N ALA A 103 11.64 -1.74 6.32
CA ALA A 103 11.57 -2.92 7.18
C ALA A 103 11.99 -4.21 6.45
N ALA A 104 11.65 -4.33 5.17
CA ALA A 104 12.05 -5.44 4.29
C ALA A 104 13.44 -5.27 3.65
N GLY A 105 14.00 -4.06 3.69
CA GLY A 105 15.24 -3.73 2.97
C GLY A 105 15.06 -3.63 1.46
N LEU A 106 13.85 -3.29 1.00
CA LEU A 106 13.49 -3.15 -0.40
C LEU A 106 13.63 -1.71 -0.92
N LYS A 107 13.81 -1.59 -2.23
CA LYS A 107 13.71 -0.35 -3.02
C LYS A 107 12.90 -0.59 -4.28
N ASN A 108 12.52 0.48 -4.97
CA ASN A 108 11.79 0.38 -6.23
C ASN A 108 12.56 -0.47 -7.24
N GLY A 109 11.85 -1.40 -7.89
CA GLY A 109 12.41 -2.32 -8.87
C GLY A 109 12.96 -3.62 -8.29
N ASP A 110 12.98 -3.80 -6.97
CA ASP A 110 13.24 -5.12 -6.38
C ASP A 110 12.04 -6.05 -6.60
N GLU A 111 12.32 -7.32 -6.87
CA GLU A 111 11.31 -8.35 -7.12
C GLU A 111 10.88 -9.04 -5.82
N THR A 112 9.63 -9.48 -5.78
CA THR A 112 9.01 -10.18 -4.65
C THR A 112 8.13 -11.32 -5.16
N GLU A 113 7.82 -12.29 -4.32
CA GLU A 113 7.09 -13.50 -4.74
C GLU A 113 5.78 -13.67 -3.99
N ILE A 114 4.69 -13.94 -4.72
CA ILE A 114 3.42 -14.35 -4.11
C ILE A 114 3.56 -15.80 -3.66
N ILE A 115 3.23 -16.07 -2.40
CA ILE A 115 3.26 -17.43 -1.85
C ILE A 115 1.85 -17.90 -1.49
N PHE A 116 1.49 -19.09 -1.97
CA PHE A 116 0.15 -19.66 -1.82
C PHE A 116 0.00 -20.58 -0.60
N ASN A 117 1.11 -21.01 0.00
CA ASN A 117 1.14 -21.85 1.19
C ASN A 117 2.06 -21.24 2.25
N LEU A 118 1.59 -21.18 3.49
CA LEU A 118 2.36 -20.78 4.67
C LEU A 118 2.38 -21.88 5.72
#